data_AF-A0A315E9G7-F1
#
_entry.id   AF-A0A315E9G7-F1
#
_cell.length_a   1.000
_cell.length_b   1.000
_cell.length_c   1.000
_cell.angle_alpha   90.00
_cell.angle_beta   90.00
_cell.angle_gamma   90.00
#
_symmetry.space_group_name_H-M   'P 1'
#
loop_
_entity.id
_entity.type
_entity.pdbx_description
1 polymer ?
#
loop_
_entity_poly.entity_id
_entity_poly.type
_entity_poly.pdbx_seq_one_letter_code
_entity_poly.pdbx_strand_id
1 'polypeptide(L)'
;MGDISSVALLWLGTSVLLASVVRAMTGWAFSIIAVPMLSLVFPPEQAVVLNILLALAATLKNVPAMRGQISRRIFLPLLFSGLVGTPMGYWLHTMVGDAGLRLVMGLLVLALSAAMLLIPPRHQALTLPALALAGLASGVLGGAVGIAGPPVVVLFMLTATDIGQARATLALGLLTVCLLATCAYLFGGHITPPVMLLFALALPVVLLGDTLGNRLFARYGGHTARRVSVVLTCALGLLSIARALLGP
;
A
#
# COMPACT_ATOMS: atom_id res chain seq x y z
N MET A 1 10.78 -3.93 29.22
CA MET A 1 10.60 -4.23 27.79
C MET A 1 9.65 -5.42 27.75
N GLY A 2 8.34 -5.14 27.63
CA GLY A 2 7.31 -6.18 27.78
C GLY A 2 7.46 -7.22 26.67
N ASP A 3 7.36 -8.49 27.04
CA ASP A 3 7.49 -9.65 26.17
C ASP A 3 6.67 -9.44 24.89
N ILE A 4 7.34 -9.23 23.75
CA ILE A 4 6.67 -9.38 22.46
C ILE A 4 6.30 -10.85 22.39
N SER A 5 5.01 -11.16 22.57
CA SER A 5 4.56 -12.54 22.61
C SER A 5 4.99 -13.26 21.34
N SER A 6 5.38 -14.54 21.45
CA SER A 6 5.76 -15.35 20.29
C SER A 6 4.64 -15.36 19.23
N VAL A 7 3.39 -15.24 19.67
CA VAL A 7 2.19 -15.07 18.83
C VAL A 7 2.25 -13.77 18.02
N ALA A 8 2.65 -12.64 18.61
CA ALA A 8 2.77 -11.37 17.90
C ALA A 8 3.88 -11.39 16.82
N LEU A 9 5.01 -12.07 17.10
CA LEU A 9 6.08 -12.25 16.11
C LEU A 9 5.65 -13.16 14.95
N LEU A 10 4.95 -14.25 15.23
CA LEU A 10 4.37 -15.13 14.20
C LEU A 10 3.33 -14.38 13.37
N TRP A 11 2.52 -13.54 14.01
CA TRP A 11 1.52 -12.71 13.32
C TRP A 11 2.16 -11.67 12.42
N LEU A 12 3.20 -10.97 12.90
CA LEU A 12 4.01 -10.05 12.12
C LEU A 12 4.58 -10.74 10.88
N GLY A 13 5.25 -11.89 11.08
CA GLY A 13 5.86 -12.65 9.99
C GLY A 13 4.85 -13.10 8.94
N THR A 14 3.74 -13.72 9.35
CA THR A 14 2.72 -14.22 8.40
C THR A 14 2.02 -13.09 7.65
N SER A 15 1.66 -12.01 8.34
CA SER A 15 1.02 -10.84 7.74
C SER A 15 1.92 -10.19 6.69
N VAL A 16 3.19 -9.98 7.03
CA VAL A 16 4.19 -9.35 6.15
C VAL A 16 4.52 -10.26 4.97
N LEU A 17 4.64 -11.57 5.18
CA LEU A 17 4.88 -12.55 4.11
C LEU A 17 3.72 -12.57 3.10
N LEU A 18 2.48 -12.66 3.58
CA LEU A 18 1.29 -12.62 2.73
C LEU A 18 1.22 -11.30 1.95
N ALA A 19 1.35 -10.16 2.65
CA ALA A 19 1.30 -8.85 2.01
C ALA A 19 2.39 -8.69 0.94
N SER A 20 3.61 -9.14 1.20
CA SER A 20 4.73 -9.02 0.25
C SER A 20 4.61 -9.94 -0.95
N VAL A 21 4.16 -11.19 -0.78
CA VAL A 21 3.90 -12.12 -1.90
C VAL A 21 2.84 -11.54 -2.83
N VAL A 22 1.73 -11.09 -2.25
CA VAL A 22 0.61 -10.55 -3.02
C VAL A 22 1.01 -9.24 -3.68
N ARG A 23 1.73 -8.36 -2.98
CA ARG A 23 2.30 -7.15 -3.56
C ARG A 23 3.22 -7.45 -4.73
N ALA A 24 4.12 -8.43 -4.65
CA ALA A 24 5.03 -8.75 -5.74
C ALA A 24 4.27 -9.25 -7.00
N MET A 25 3.20 -10.02 -6.80
CA MET A 25 2.32 -10.45 -7.89
C MET A 25 1.48 -9.31 -8.49
N THR A 26 0.94 -8.43 -7.64
CA THR A 26 -0.03 -7.37 -8.02
C THR A 26 0.63 -6.05 -8.42
N GLY A 27 1.75 -5.72 -7.80
CA GLY A 27 2.48 -4.45 -7.90
C GLY A 27 2.12 -3.39 -6.85
N TRP A 28 1.05 -3.55 -6.05
CA TRP A 28 0.50 -2.44 -5.25
C TRP A 28 -0.25 -2.83 -3.97
N ALA A 29 -0.61 -4.10 -3.78
CA ALA A 29 -1.54 -4.50 -2.72
C ALA A 29 -0.94 -4.55 -1.29
N PHE A 30 0.32 -4.17 -1.08
CA PHE A 30 1.00 -4.38 0.21
C PHE A 30 0.26 -3.75 1.37
N SER A 31 0.06 -2.43 1.33
CA SER A 31 -0.48 -1.68 2.46
C SER A 31 -1.93 -2.04 2.76
N ILE A 32 -2.70 -2.44 1.75
CA ILE A 32 -4.09 -2.86 1.90
C ILE A 32 -4.20 -4.17 2.69
N ILE A 33 -3.14 -4.98 2.71
CA ILE A 33 -3.07 -6.25 3.45
C ILE A 33 -2.35 -6.03 4.78
N ALA A 34 -1.15 -5.45 4.73
CA ALA A 34 -0.28 -5.31 5.89
C ALA A 34 -0.91 -4.45 6.98
N VAL A 35 -1.44 -3.28 6.65
CA VAL A 35 -2.01 -2.35 7.64
C VAL A 35 -3.15 -2.98 8.46
N PRO A 36 -4.23 -3.54 7.85
CA PRO A 36 -5.31 -4.12 8.64
C PRO A 36 -4.87 -5.38 9.38
N MET A 37 -3.97 -6.20 8.84
CA MET A 37 -3.49 -7.37 9.57
C MET A 37 -2.63 -6.99 10.77
N LEU A 38 -1.70 -6.05 10.61
CA LEU A 38 -0.83 -5.58 11.70
C LEU A 38 -1.63 -4.87 12.80
N SER A 39 -2.64 -4.10 12.43
CA SER A 39 -3.49 -3.34 13.38
C SER A 39 -4.34 -4.22 14.31
N LEU A 40 -4.35 -5.54 14.10
CA LEU A 40 -5.04 -6.50 14.99
C LEU A 40 -4.25 -6.84 16.24
N VAL A 41 -2.93 -6.70 16.17
CA VAL A 41 -2.01 -7.07 17.25
C VAL A 41 -1.22 -5.86 17.73
N PHE A 42 -0.89 -4.94 16.83
CA PHE A 42 -0.16 -3.72 17.12
C PHE A 42 -1.09 -2.50 17.16
N PRO A 43 -0.73 -1.44 17.90
CA PRO A 43 -1.40 -0.15 17.82
C PRO A 43 -1.51 0.33 16.37
N PRO A 44 -2.64 0.96 15.96
CA PRO A 44 -2.86 1.39 14.57
C PRO A 44 -1.74 2.30 14.05
N GLU A 45 -1.28 3.24 14.87
CA GLU A 45 -0.16 4.11 14.55
C GLU A 45 1.11 3.31 14.23
N GLN A 46 1.49 2.35 15.09
CA GLN A 46 2.67 1.50 14.87
C GLN A 46 2.52 0.66 13.59
N ALA A 47 1.32 0.13 13.32
CA ALA A 47 1.03 -0.63 12.11
C ALA A 47 1.19 0.23 10.85
N VAL A 48 0.75 1.50 10.88
CA VAL A 48 0.89 2.45 9.76
C VAL A 48 2.36 2.78 9.51
N VAL A 49 3.11 3.18 10.56
CA VAL A 49 4.52 3.56 10.42
C VAL A 49 5.35 2.36 9.95
N LEU A 50 5.15 1.19 10.56
CA LEU A 50 5.84 -0.04 10.17
C LEU A 50 5.53 -0.39 8.70
N ASN A 51 4.27 -0.30 8.30
CA ASN A 51 3.87 -0.53 6.91
C ASN A 51 4.56 0.43 5.94
N ILE A 52 4.63 1.73 6.24
CA ILE A 52 5.28 2.74 5.39
C ILE A 52 6.75 2.38 5.17
N LEU A 53 7.47 2.01 6.25
CA LEU A 53 8.88 1.61 6.18
C LEU A 53 9.07 0.32 5.36
N LEU A 54 8.24 -0.69 5.59
CA LEU A 54 8.31 -1.96 4.87
C LEU A 54 7.95 -1.78 3.39
N ALA A 55 6.92 -0.98 3.08
CA ALA A 55 6.52 -0.65 1.72
C ALA A 55 7.63 0.11 0.98
N LEU A 56 8.31 1.05 1.66
CA LEU A 56 9.47 1.76 1.12
C LEU A 56 10.60 0.78 0.77
N ALA A 57 11.00 -0.07 1.72
CA ALA A 57 12.06 -1.06 1.51
C ALA A 57 11.73 -2.03 0.36
N ALA A 58 10.49 -2.53 0.33
CA ALA A 58 10.02 -3.42 -0.71
C ALA A 58 10.02 -2.75 -2.09
N THR A 59 9.67 -1.46 -2.16
CA THR A 59 9.63 -0.70 -3.42
C THR A 59 11.03 -0.33 -3.90
N LEU A 60 11.94 0.07 -2.99
CA LEU A 60 13.34 0.34 -3.29
C LEU A 60 14.04 -0.84 -3.96
N LYS A 61 13.79 -2.07 -3.49
CA LYS A 61 14.33 -3.30 -4.09
C LYS A 61 13.96 -3.46 -5.58
N ASN A 62 12.76 -3.01 -5.97
CA ASN A 62 12.25 -3.18 -7.33
C ASN A 62 12.64 -2.03 -8.27
N VAL A 63 13.18 -0.92 -7.76
CA VAL A 63 13.61 0.23 -8.56
C VAL A 63 14.55 -0.14 -9.71
N PRO A 64 15.58 -0.99 -9.53
CA PRO A 64 16.49 -1.34 -10.63
C PRO A 64 15.78 -2.01 -11.80
N ALA A 65 14.80 -2.89 -11.53
CA ALA A 65 14.04 -3.59 -12.57
C ALA A 65 13.10 -2.68 -13.37
N MET A 66 12.82 -1.47 -12.85
CA MET A 66 11.90 -0.51 -13.45
C MET A 66 12.61 0.60 -14.24
N ARG A 67 13.95 0.65 -14.19
CA ARG A 67 14.75 1.64 -14.91
C ARG A 67 14.51 1.50 -16.42
N GLY A 68 14.03 2.57 -17.05
CA GLY A 68 13.80 2.64 -18.51
C GLY A 68 12.34 2.50 -18.97
N GLN A 69 11.40 2.11 -18.09
CA GLN A 69 9.97 1.97 -18.43
C GLN A 69 9.11 3.14 -17.93
N ILE A 70 9.75 4.25 -17.55
CA ILE A 70 9.14 5.34 -16.78
C ILE A 70 8.71 6.46 -17.71
N SER A 71 7.40 6.72 -17.77
CA SER A 71 6.87 7.86 -18.49
C SER A 71 6.89 9.12 -17.61
N ARG A 72 7.78 10.07 -17.92
CA ARG A 72 7.87 11.37 -17.21
C ARG A 72 6.56 12.15 -17.23
N ARG A 73 5.80 12.05 -18.33
CA ARG A 73 4.49 12.70 -18.52
C ARG A 73 3.46 12.25 -17.50
N ILE A 74 3.56 11.01 -17.02
CA ILE A 74 2.64 10.42 -16.05
C ILE A 74 3.19 10.57 -14.63
N PHE A 75 4.51 10.39 -14.47
CA PHE A 75 5.19 10.46 -13.19
C PHE A 75 5.15 11.86 -12.55
N LEU A 76 5.44 12.92 -13.30
CA LEU A 76 5.54 14.28 -12.74
C LEU A 76 4.22 14.76 -12.09
N PRO A 77 3.04 14.62 -12.73
CA PRO A 77 1.78 14.98 -12.09
C PRO A 77 1.51 14.21 -10.80
N LEU A 78 1.81 12.90 -10.76
CA LEU A 78 1.66 12.06 -9.58
C LEU A 78 2.61 12.48 -8.46
N LEU A 79 3.85 12.82 -8.81
CA LEU A 79 4.88 13.31 -7.89
C LEU A 79 4.43 14.61 -7.22
N PHE A 80 4.07 15.63 -8.01
CA PHE A 80 3.70 16.94 -7.46
C PHE A 80 2.40 16.89 -6.65
N SER A 81 1.38 16.18 -7.14
CA SER A 81 0.14 16.01 -6.39
C SER A 81 0.31 15.18 -5.13
N GLY A 82 1.13 14.12 -5.17
CA GLY A 82 1.50 13.32 -4.00
C GLY A 82 2.30 14.11 -2.97
N LEU A 83 3.15 15.05 -3.41
CA LEU A 83 3.92 15.93 -2.54
C LEU A 83 3.03 16.87 -1.72
N VAL A 84 1.89 17.29 -2.29
CA VAL A 84 0.87 18.06 -1.57
C VAL A 84 -0.03 17.16 -0.73
N GLY A 85 -0.44 16.00 -1.26
CA GLY A 85 -1.35 15.09 -0.57
C GLY A 85 -0.75 14.43 0.67
N THR A 86 0.54 14.07 0.63
CA THR A 86 1.17 13.30 1.72
C THR A 86 1.23 14.08 3.05
N PRO A 87 1.67 15.36 3.08
CA PRO A 87 1.57 16.19 4.29
C PRO A 87 0.14 16.37 4.79
N MET A 88 -0.82 16.58 3.88
CA MET A 88 -2.25 16.68 4.25
C MET A 88 -2.74 15.39 4.90
N GLY A 89 -2.35 14.24 4.34
CA GLY A 89 -2.63 12.92 4.90
C GLY A 89 -2.04 12.74 6.29
N TYR A 90 -0.75 13.06 6.46
CA TYR A 90 -0.10 13.00 7.77
C TYR A 90 -0.79 13.92 8.80
N TRP A 91 -1.18 15.14 8.41
CA TRP A 91 -1.90 16.03 9.31
C TRP A 91 -3.27 15.45 9.72
N LEU A 92 -3.99 14.85 8.76
CA LEU A 92 -5.22 14.13 9.04
C LEU A 92 -4.99 12.94 9.99
N HIS A 93 -3.88 12.21 9.84
CA HIS A 93 -3.49 11.14 10.77
C HIS A 93 -3.36 11.67 12.20
N THR A 94 -2.65 12.79 12.39
CA THR A 94 -2.41 13.37 13.73
C THR A 94 -3.68 13.92 14.39
N MET A 95 -4.70 14.27 13.61
CA MET A 95 -5.98 14.81 14.13
C MET A 95 -7.00 13.72 14.47
N VAL A 96 -6.90 12.57 13.80
CA VAL A 96 -7.89 11.50 13.87
C VAL A 96 -7.34 10.42 14.79
N GLY A 97 -7.74 10.44 16.06
CA GLY A 97 -7.33 9.41 17.04
C GLY A 97 -7.64 7.98 16.59
N ASP A 98 -7.11 6.98 17.29
CA ASP A 98 -7.11 5.55 16.89
C ASP A 98 -8.44 5.01 16.36
N ALA A 99 -9.56 5.40 16.97
CA ALA A 99 -10.90 4.97 16.55
C ALA A 99 -11.27 5.51 15.15
N GLY A 100 -10.96 6.77 14.88
CA GLY A 100 -11.19 7.37 13.57
C GLY A 100 -10.23 6.80 12.52
N LEU A 101 -9.00 6.45 12.91
CA LEU A 101 -8.04 5.82 12.00
C LEU A 101 -8.55 4.46 11.50
N ARG A 102 -9.08 3.64 12.42
CA ARG A 102 -9.70 2.35 12.09
C ARG A 102 -10.91 2.51 11.17
N LEU A 103 -11.75 3.51 11.42
CA LEU A 103 -12.94 3.80 10.61
C LEU A 103 -12.57 4.27 9.20
N VAL A 104 -11.59 5.17 9.07
CA VAL A 104 -11.05 5.61 7.78
C VAL A 104 -10.45 4.44 7.01
N MET A 105 -9.64 3.58 7.66
CA MET A 105 -9.10 2.37 7.03
C MET A 105 -10.21 1.45 6.49
N GLY A 106 -11.23 1.17 7.30
CA GLY A 106 -12.35 0.31 6.92
C GLY A 106 -13.14 0.87 5.72
N LEU A 107 -13.52 2.15 5.77
CA LEU A 107 -14.21 2.82 4.67
C LEU A 107 -13.37 2.84 3.40
N LEU A 108 -12.05 3.00 3.52
CA LEU A 108 -11.16 3.04 2.38
C LEU A 108 -11.11 1.70 1.65
N VAL A 109 -10.86 0.62 2.40
CA VAL A 109 -10.81 -0.75 1.86
C VAL A 109 -12.12 -1.09 1.16
N LEU A 110 -13.26 -0.66 1.73
CA LEU A 110 -14.58 -0.82 1.15
C LEU A 110 -14.75 -0.04 -0.16
N ALA A 111 -14.45 1.26 -0.15
CA ALA A 111 -14.59 2.12 -1.33
C ALA A 111 -13.73 1.61 -2.49
N LEU A 112 -12.52 1.14 -2.19
CA LEU A 112 -11.61 0.54 -3.16
C LEU A 112 -12.10 -0.76 -3.74
N SER A 113 -12.58 -1.66 -2.88
CA SER A 113 -13.15 -2.93 -3.31
C SER A 113 -14.36 -2.68 -4.22
N ALA A 114 -15.23 -1.74 -3.86
CA ALA A 114 -16.39 -1.34 -4.66
C ALA A 114 -15.98 -0.71 -6.00
N ALA A 115 -15.01 0.21 -6.01
CA ALA A 115 -14.53 0.85 -7.24
C ALA A 115 -13.94 -0.19 -8.23
N MET A 116 -13.20 -1.18 -7.74
CA MET A 116 -12.65 -2.25 -8.57
C MET A 116 -13.73 -3.19 -9.15
N LEU A 117 -14.85 -3.34 -8.46
CA LEU A 117 -15.96 -4.21 -8.89
C LEU A 117 -16.94 -3.50 -9.83
N LEU A 118 -17.20 -2.21 -9.59
CA LEU A 118 -18.29 -1.47 -10.23
C LEU A 118 -17.87 -0.67 -11.46
N ILE A 119 -16.59 -0.30 -11.57
CA ILE A 119 -16.14 0.55 -12.66
C ILE A 119 -15.54 -0.32 -13.78
N PRO A 120 -16.22 -0.47 -14.93
CA PRO A 120 -15.69 -1.26 -16.03
C PRO A 120 -14.44 -0.58 -16.60
N PRO A 121 -13.42 -1.35 -17.03
CA PRO A 121 -12.24 -0.80 -17.67
C PRO A 121 -12.65 -0.03 -18.92
N ARG A 122 -12.18 1.21 -19.05
CA ARG A 122 -12.47 2.10 -20.19
C ARG A 122 -11.15 2.56 -20.79
N HIS A 123 -10.83 2.07 -21.98
CA HIS A 123 -9.64 2.47 -22.73
C HIS A 123 -9.71 3.95 -23.17
N GLN A 124 -9.51 4.86 -22.22
CA GLN A 124 -9.40 6.30 -22.41
C GLN A 124 -7.98 6.75 -22.09
N ALA A 125 -7.52 7.79 -22.78
CA ALA A 125 -6.21 8.36 -22.53
C ALA A 125 -6.11 8.95 -21.11
N LEU A 126 -4.97 8.75 -20.45
CA LEU A 126 -4.66 9.37 -19.17
C LEU A 126 -4.61 10.90 -19.32
N THR A 127 -5.51 11.60 -18.63
CA THR A 127 -5.53 13.07 -18.61
C THR A 127 -4.75 13.62 -17.41
N LEU A 128 -4.19 14.82 -17.57
CA LEU A 128 -3.43 15.50 -16.51
C LEU A 128 -4.25 15.71 -15.21
N PRO A 129 -5.54 16.12 -15.27
CA PRO A 129 -6.36 16.29 -14.07
C PRO A 129 -6.63 14.96 -13.34
N ALA A 130 -6.85 13.87 -14.10
CA ALA A 130 -7.07 12.56 -13.50
C ALA A 130 -5.82 12.05 -12.77
N LEU A 131 -4.64 12.26 -13.37
CA LEU A 131 -3.35 11.93 -12.74
C LEU A 131 -3.09 12.76 -11.48
N ALA A 132 -3.34 14.07 -11.53
CA ALA A 132 -3.18 14.95 -10.37
C ALA A 132 -4.15 14.56 -9.23
N LEU A 133 -5.41 14.27 -9.55
CA LEU A 133 -6.40 13.84 -8.54
C LEU A 133 -6.02 12.48 -7.93
N ALA A 134 -5.60 11.52 -8.75
CA ALA A 134 -5.19 10.21 -8.28
C ALA A 134 -3.92 10.27 -7.42
N GLY A 135 -2.95 11.11 -7.77
CA GLY A 135 -1.74 11.31 -6.98
C GLY A 135 -2.01 12.06 -5.68
N LEU A 136 -2.87 13.09 -5.69
CA LEU A 136 -3.29 13.80 -4.48
C LEU A 136 -4.03 12.85 -3.52
N ALA A 137 -5.05 12.14 -4.03
CA ALA A 137 -5.78 11.15 -3.25
C ALA A 137 -4.83 10.09 -2.69
N SER A 138 -3.95 9.53 -3.51
CA SER A 138 -3.00 8.50 -3.04
C SER A 138 -1.99 9.03 -2.04
N GLY A 139 -1.59 10.30 -2.16
CA GLY A 139 -0.75 10.99 -1.18
C GLY A 139 -1.48 11.16 0.16
N VAL A 140 -2.72 11.67 0.14
CA VAL A 140 -3.53 11.83 1.36
C VAL A 140 -3.72 10.48 2.06
N LEU A 141 -4.03 9.43 1.31
CA LEU A 141 -4.23 8.09 1.87
C LEU A 141 -2.93 7.44 2.36
N GLY A 142 -1.84 7.64 1.61
CA GLY A 142 -0.51 7.18 1.99
C GLY A 142 -0.01 7.86 3.27
N GLY A 143 -0.24 9.17 3.40
CA GLY A 143 0.10 9.94 4.59
C GLY A 143 -0.81 9.62 5.79
N ALA A 144 -2.12 9.45 5.56
CA ALA A 144 -3.09 9.29 6.64
C ALA A 144 -3.08 7.89 7.28
N VAL A 145 -2.96 6.85 6.44
CA VAL A 145 -3.14 5.46 6.87
C VAL A 145 -2.09 4.51 6.29
N GLY A 146 -1.04 5.02 5.64
CA GLY A 146 0.02 4.20 5.05
C GLY A 146 -0.41 3.46 3.78
N ILE A 147 -1.63 3.68 3.29
CA ILE A 147 -2.19 3.04 2.10
C ILE A 147 -1.97 3.96 0.89
N ALA A 148 -0.73 4.01 0.42
CA ALA A 148 -0.37 4.70 -0.81
C ALA A 148 -0.75 3.83 -2.02
N GLY A 149 -1.28 4.44 -3.09
CA GLY A 149 -1.40 3.81 -4.40
C GLY A 149 -2.78 3.38 -4.92
N PRO A 150 -3.82 3.08 -4.11
CA PRO A 150 -5.04 2.52 -4.67
C PRO A 150 -5.79 3.44 -5.67
N PRO A 151 -5.92 4.77 -5.44
CA PRO A 151 -6.48 5.67 -6.46
C PRO A 151 -5.67 5.68 -7.76
N VAL A 152 -4.33 5.63 -7.67
CA VAL A 152 -3.48 5.52 -8.87
C VAL A 152 -3.72 4.18 -9.57
N VAL A 153 -3.79 3.07 -8.82
CA VAL A 153 -4.04 1.74 -9.36
C VAL A 153 -5.38 1.69 -10.08
N VAL A 154 -6.44 2.21 -9.46
CA VAL A 154 -7.78 2.26 -10.07
C VAL A 154 -7.73 3.06 -11.37
N LEU A 155 -7.10 4.24 -11.36
CA LEU A 155 -6.94 5.04 -12.57
C LEU A 155 -6.25 4.23 -13.68
N PHE A 156 -5.11 3.59 -13.40
CA PHE A 156 -4.40 2.78 -14.40
C PHE A 156 -5.16 1.53 -14.83
N MET A 157 -5.86 0.84 -13.93
CA MET A 157 -6.69 -0.33 -14.29
C MET A 157 -7.82 0.05 -15.23
N LEU A 158 -8.29 1.30 -15.12
CA LEU A 158 -9.32 1.82 -16.00
C LEU A 158 -8.75 2.27 -17.33
N THR A 159 -7.59 2.93 -17.37
CA THR A 159 -7.13 3.68 -18.56
C THR A 159 -5.88 3.14 -19.27
N ALA A 160 -5.09 2.24 -18.66
CA ALA A 160 -3.78 1.86 -19.21
C ALA A 160 -3.88 0.88 -20.38
N THR A 161 -3.13 1.18 -21.45
CA THR A 161 -2.97 0.31 -22.64
C THR A 161 -1.72 -0.57 -22.58
N ASP A 162 -0.69 -0.15 -21.83
CA ASP A 162 0.55 -0.91 -21.58
C ASP A 162 0.74 -1.19 -20.09
N ILE A 163 0.63 -2.47 -19.72
CA ILE A 163 0.72 -2.95 -18.34
C ILE A 163 2.14 -2.76 -17.77
N GLY A 164 3.18 -2.81 -18.60
CA GLY A 164 4.58 -2.65 -18.17
C GLY A 164 4.87 -1.22 -17.72
N GLN A 165 4.58 -0.25 -18.59
CA GLN A 165 4.69 1.18 -18.24
C GLN A 165 3.80 1.57 -17.06
N ALA A 166 2.60 0.98 -16.95
CA ALA A 166 1.71 1.20 -15.82
C ALA A 166 2.33 0.74 -14.50
N ARG A 167 2.86 -0.49 -14.44
CA ARG A 167 3.52 -1.03 -13.24
C ARG A 167 4.76 -0.21 -12.85
N ALA A 168 5.59 0.16 -13.82
CA ALA A 168 6.79 0.95 -13.57
C ALA A 168 6.45 2.35 -13.01
N THR A 169 5.39 2.97 -13.54
CA THR A 169 4.97 4.30 -13.08
C THR A 169 4.29 4.24 -11.72
N LEU A 170 3.45 3.23 -11.48
CA LEU A 170 2.79 2.99 -10.18
C LEU A 170 3.81 2.78 -9.05
N ALA A 171 4.81 1.93 -9.27
CA ALA A 171 5.78 1.65 -8.23
C ALA A 171 6.71 2.86 -7.96
N LEU A 172 6.92 3.76 -8.92
CA LEU A 172 7.57 5.04 -8.63
C LEU A 172 6.68 6.02 -7.87
N GLY A 173 5.41 6.13 -8.21
CA GLY A 173 4.46 6.93 -7.44
C GLY A 173 4.38 6.45 -5.99
N LEU A 174 4.33 5.12 -5.79
CA LEU A 174 4.42 4.49 -4.49
C LEU A 174 5.73 4.82 -3.77
N LEU A 175 6.86 4.72 -4.45
CA LEU A 175 8.17 5.05 -3.88
C LEU A 175 8.18 6.49 -3.36
N THR A 176 7.71 7.44 -4.17
CA THR A 176 7.63 8.85 -3.81
C THR A 176 6.76 9.07 -2.57
N VAL A 177 5.53 8.53 -2.56
CA VAL A 177 4.63 8.70 -1.42
C VAL A 177 5.20 8.05 -0.17
N CYS A 178 5.77 6.85 -0.27
CA CYS A 178 6.39 6.17 0.87
C CYS A 178 7.60 6.96 1.41
N LEU A 179 8.42 7.54 0.53
CA LEU A 179 9.57 8.35 0.93
C LEU A 179 9.11 9.62 1.68
N LEU A 180 8.14 10.34 1.11
CA LEU A 180 7.58 11.55 1.74
C LEU A 180 6.90 11.24 3.07
N ALA A 181 6.11 10.17 3.12
CA ALA A 181 5.47 9.72 4.35
C ALA A 181 6.53 9.35 5.40
N THR A 182 7.56 8.57 5.01
CA THR A 182 8.67 8.24 5.92
C THR A 182 9.33 9.49 6.48
N CYS A 183 9.60 10.51 5.65
CA CYS A 183 10.12 11.79 6.13
C CYS A 183 9.15 12.49 7.09
N ALA A 184 7.86 12.57 6.76
CA ALA A 184 6.85 13.20 7.61
C ALA A 184 6.76 12.52 9.00
N TYR A 185 6.67 11.19 9.04
CA TYR A 185 6.63 10.42 10.29
C TYR A 185 7.97 10.44 11.05
N LEU A 186 9.10 10.57 10.35
CA LEU A 186 10.42 10.78 10.98
C LEU A 186 10.46 12.12 11.71
N PHE A 187 10.12 13.22 11.03
CA PHE A 187 10.11 14.56 11.63
C PHE A 187 9.01 14.72 12.68
N GLY A 188 7.91 13.96 12.55
CA GLY A 188 6.85 13.87 13.55
C GLY A 188 7.21 13.11 14.82
N GLY A 189 8.35 12.42 14.86
CA GLY A 189 8.78 11.64 16.03
C GLY A 189 8.07 10.28 16.19
N HIS A 190 7.34 9.83 15.19
CA HIS A 190 6.59 8.56 15.21
C HIS A 190 7.46 7.33 14.89
N ILE A 191 8.66 7.56 14.33
CA ILE A 191 9.66 6.50 14.12
C ILE A 191 10.43 6.27 15.43
N THR A 192 9.91 5.35 16.24
CA THR A 192 10.43 5.03 17.57
C THR A 192 11.30 3.76 17.57
N PRO A 193 12.18 3.55 18.57
CA PRO A 193 13.00 2.33 18.66
C PRO A 193 12.21 1.00 18.59
N PRO A 194 11.03 0.85 19.23
CA PRO A 194 10.22 -0.35 19.08
C PRO A 194 9.77 -0.61 17.64
N VAL A 195 9.36 0.43 16.91
CA VAL A 195 8.97 0.31 15.49
C VAL A 195 10.17 -0.10 14.64
N MET A 196 11.35 0.45 14.93
CA MET A 196 12.58 0.10 14.20
C MET A 196 13.00 -1.36 14.42
N LEU A 197 12.80 -1.89 15.63
CA LEU A 197 13.03 -3.30 15.92
C LEU A 197 12.07 -4.20 15.14
N LEU A 198 10.77 -3.88 15.14
CA LEU A 198 9.77 -4.62 14.35
C LEU A 198 10.09 -4.55 12.85
N PHE A 199 10.53 -3.38 12.37
CA PHE A 199 10.99 -3.20 10.99
C PHE A 199 12.19 -4.09 10.68
N ALA A 200 13.22 -4.11 11.52
CA ALA A 200 14.40 -4.95 11.33
C ALA A 200 14.05 -6.45 11.29
N LEU A 201 13.12 -6.90 12.14
CA LEU A 201 12.64 -8.29 12.17
C LEU A 201 11.78 -8.65 10.94
N ALA A 202 10.94 -7.72 10.48
CA ALA A 202 10.05 -7.92 9.34
C ALA A 202 10.75 -7.74 7.98
N LEU A 203 11.86 -7.00 7.93
CA LEU A 203 12.62 -6.74 6.70
C LEU A 203 13.02 -8.01 5.94
N PRO A 204 13.66 -9.03 6.55
CA PRO A 204 13.99 -10.28 5.83
C PRO A 204 12.74 -10.97 5.30
N VAL A 205 11.62 -10.92 6.04
CA VAL A 205 10.34 -11.51 5.62
C VAL A 205 9.79 -10.81 4.37
N VAL A 206 9.82 -9.47 4.33
CA VAL A 206 9.45 -8.71 3.13
C VAL A 206 10.29 -9.12 1.93
N LEU A 207 11.62 -9.21 2.11
CA LEU A 207 12.53 -9.52 1.01
C LEU A 207 12.28 -10.94 0.46
N LEU A 208 12.00 -11.90 1.34
CA LEU A 208 11.65 -13.29 1.01
C LEU A 208 10.28 -13.39 0.32
N GLY A 209 9.25 -12.75 0.86
CA GLY A 209 7.92 -12.80 0.24
C GLY A 209 7.91 -12.10 -1.12
N ASP A 210 8.68 -11.03 -1.27
CA ASP A 210 8.81 -10.35 -2.56
C ASP A 210 9.55 -11.19 -3.62
N THR A 211 10.62 -11.91 -3.25
CA THR A 211 11.26 -12.86 -4.20
C THR A 211 10.33 -14.02 -4.55
N LEU A 212 9.59 -14.56 -3.58
CA LEU A 212 8.63 -15.63 -3.79
C LEU A 212 7.49 -15.20 -4.72
N GLY A 213 6.87 -14.04 -4.46
CA GLY A 213 5.80 -13.52 -5.30
C GLY A 213 6.25 -13.17 -6.72
N ASN A 214 7.48 -12.65 -6.90
CA ASN A 214 8.06 -12.44 -8.23
C ASN A 214 8.28 -13.76 -8.99
N ARG A 215 8.75 -14.82 -8.31
CA ARG A 215 8.87 -16.17 -8.91
C ARG A 215 7.52 -16.75 -9.29
N LEU A 216 6.50 -16.60 -8.43
CA LEU A 216 5.14 -17.02 -8.72
C LEU A 216 4.56 -16.27 -9.93
N PHE A 217 4.80 -14.96 -10.02
CA PHE A 217 4.40 -14.16 -11.18
C PHE A 217 5.07 -14.64 -12.47
N ALA A 218 6.38 -14.92 -12.44
CA ALA A 218 7.11 -15.45 -13.60
C ALA A 218 6.62 -16.84 -14.03
N ARG A 219 6.21 -17.70 -13.08
CA ARG A 219 5.76 -19.07 -13.35
C ARG A 219 4.32 -19.16 -13.87
N TYR A 220 3.40 -18.35 -13.34
CA TYR A 220 1.96 -18.47 -13.62
C TYR A 220 1.39 -17.36 -14.51
N GLY A 221 2.20 -16.36 -14.90
CA GLY A 221 1.83 -15.31 -15.83
C GLY A 221 0.84 -14.26 -15.30
N GLY A 222 0.61 -13.20 -16.09
CA GLY A 222 -0.19 -12.03 -15.69
C GLY A 222 -1.68 -12.30 -15.46
N HIS A 223 -2.28 -13.28 -16.12
CA HIS A 223 -3.70 -13.62 -15.96
C HIS A 223 -4.02 -14.20 -14.57
N THR A 224 -3.13 -15.04 -14.02
CA THR A 224 -3.28 -15.63 -12.69
C THR A 224 -3.07 -14.58 -11.60
N ALA A 225 -2.08 -13.70 -11.78
CA ALA A 225 -1.82 -12.60 -10.85
C ALA A 225 -3.01 -11.65 -10.71
N ARG A 226 -3.68 -11.30 -11.82
CA ARG A 226 -4.89 -10.46 -11.78
C ARG A 226 -6.05 -11.15 -11.03
N ARG A 227 -6.30 -12.44 -11.26
CA ARG A 227 -7.33 -13.20 -10.53
C ARG A 227 -7.05 -13.30 -9.04
N VAL A 228 -5.80 -13.61 -8.66
CA VAL A 228 -5.37 -13.68 -7.26
C VAL A 228 -5.52 -12.33 -6.57
N SER A 229 -5.17 -11.23 -7.24
CA SER A 229 -5.37 -9.85 -6.75
C SER A 229 -6.84 -9.61 -6.39
N VAL A 230 -7.74 -9.90 -7.32
CA VAL A 230 -9.18 -9.64 -7.15
C VAL A 230 -9.77 -10.49 -6.04
N VAL A 231 -9.43 -11.79 -6.00
CA VAL A 231 -9.93 -12.71 -4.97
C VAL A 231 -9.46 -12.30 -3.57
N LEU A 232 -8.19 -11.92 -3.42
CA LEU A 232 -7.65 -11.51 -2.13
C LEU A 232 -8.21 -10.18 -1.65
N THR A 233 -8.35 -9.20 -2.54
CA THR A 233 -8.99 -7.92 -2.21
C THR A 233 -10.44 -8.15 -1.78
N CYS A 234 -11.20 -9.00 -2.48
CA CYS A 234 -12.56 -9.37 -2.07
C CYS A 234 -12.59 -10.07 -0.71
N ALA A 235 -11.70 -11.03 -0.46
CA ALA A 235 -11.63 -11.75 0.81
C ALA A 235 -11.31 -10.83 1.99
N LEU A 236 -10.38 -9.89 1.80
CA LEU A 236 -10.01 -8.88 2.80
C LEU A 236 -11.11 -7.85 3.04
N GLY A 237 -11.81 -7.45 1.98
CA GLY A 237 -13.00 -6.60 2.09
C GLY A 237 -14.09 -7.28 2.93
N LEU A 238 -14.41 -8.54 2.62
CA LEU A 238 -15.40 -9.33 3.38
C LEU A 238 -15.00 -9.55 4.84
N LEU A 239 -13.74 -9.89 5.10
CA LEU A 239 -13.23 -10.09 6.46
C LEU A 239 -13.28 -8.79 7.29
N SER A 240 -13.00 -7.65 6.65
CA SER A 240 -13.06 -6.34 7.29
C SER A 240 -14.50 -5.94 7.63
N ILE A 241 -15.46 -6.20 6.73
CA ILE A 241 -16.89 -5.99 6.98
C ILE A 241 -17.39 -6.90 8.10
N ALA A 242 -17.04 -8.20 8.04
CA ALA A 242 -17.47 -9.17 9.04
C ALA A 242 -16.99 -8.77 10.45
N ARG A 243 -15.75 -8.30 10.58
CA ARG A 243 -15.24 -7.77 11.86
C ARG A 243 -15.91 -6.48 12.31
N ALA A 244 -16.30 -5.61 11.37
CA ALA A 244 -17.03 -4.39 11.71
C ALA A 244 -18.46 -4.68 12.20
N LEU A 245 -19.10 -5.73 11.67
CA LEU A 245 -20.46 -6.12 12.04
C LEU A 245 -20.55 -6.96 13.33
N LEU A 246 -19.44 -7.55 13.78
CA LEU A 246 -19.43 -8.49 14.90
C LEU A 246 -18.91 -7.91 16.23
N GLY A 247 -18.66 -6.61 16.36
CA GLY A 247 -17.95 -6.09 17.53
C GLY A 247 -18.73 -6.13 18.86
N PRO A 248 -18.05 -6.16 20.03
CA PRO A 248 -16.59 -6.29 20.25
C PRO A 248 -16.07 -7.73 20.33
#